data_AF-A0A914Y9P3-F1
#
_entry.id   AF-A0A914Y9P3-F1
#
_cell.length_a   1.000
_cell.length_b   1.000
_cell.length_c   1.000
_cell.angle_alpha   90.00
_cell.angle_beta   90.00
_cell.angle_gamma   90.00
#
_symmetry.space_group_name_H-M   'P 1'
#
loop_
_entity.id
_entity.type
_entity.pdbx_description
1 polymer ?
#
loop_
_entity_poly.entity_id
_entity_poly.type
_entity_poly.pdbx_seq_one_letter_code
_entity_poly.pdbx_strand_id
1 'polypeptide(L)'
;MLIGLIQQTHFGKIFEVTTKVEASNMAYAHGGELPYHTDFPSLSQPPELQMLYMYQKAPNNGGLSMFVDGFYIAHLMRQKYSKAFKILTETPIEFIEEGYDIHERDGKDFKFTFDMASKHRTIK
;
A
#
# COMPACT_ATOMS: atom_id res chain seq x y z
N MET A 1 17.16 2.23 18.63
CA MET A 1 17.20 0.86 18.07
C MET A 1 17.14 1.01 16.55
N LEU A 2 18.17 0.57 15.81
CA LEU A 2 18.16 0.54 14.35
C LEU A 2 17.51 -0.77 13.89
N ILE A 3 16.46 -0.69 13.08
CA ILE A 3 15.65 -1.84 12.63
C ILE A 3 16.16 -2.41 11.28
N GLY A 4 17.08 -1.71 10.61
CA GLY A 4 17.68 -2.16 9.34
C GLY A 4 17.91 -1.02 8.36
N LEU A 5 18.10 -1.36 7.08
CA LEU A 5 18.17 -0.39 5.97
C LEU A 5 16.76 -0.12 5.41
N ILE A 6 16.51 1.13 5.02
CA ILE A 6 15.27 1.51 4.34
C ILE A 6 15.32 1.01 2.89
N GLN A 7 14.33 0.20 2.49
CA GLN A 7 14.17 -0.25 1.12
C GLN A 7 13.70 0.93 0.26
N GLN A 8 14.46 1.23 -0.81
CA GLN A 8 14.07 2.27 -1.75
C GLN A 8 13.03 1.72 -2.72
N THR A 9 11.90 2.41 -2.85
CA THR A 9 10.86 2.13 -3.85
C THR A 9 10.86 3.21 -4.93
N HIS A 10 9.94 3.12 -5.90
CA HIS A 10 9.74 4.13 -6.93
C HIS A 10 9.25 5.47 -6.33
N PHE A 11 8.53 5.44 -5.21
CA PHE A 11 8.18 6.62 -4.41
C PHE A 11 9.39 7.26 -3.69
N GLY A 12 10.49 6.52 -3.53
CA GLY A 12 11.71 6.97 -2.85
C GLY A 12 12.09 6.11 -1.65
N LYS A 13 13.01 6.62 -0.84
CA LYS A 13 13.31 6.03 0.49
C LYS A 13 12.27 6.44 1.53
N ILE A 14 11.82 7.69 1.45
CA ILE A 14 10.77 8.27 2.28
C ILE A 14 9.88 9.06 1.31
N PHE A 15 8.58 8.99 1.51
CA PHE A 15 7.60 9.72 0.72
C PHE A 15 6.54 10.31 1.66
N GLU A 16 5.97 11.44 1.25
CA GLU A 16 4.98 12.16 2.03
C GLU A 16 3.58 11.79 1.57
N VAL A 17 2.74 11.37 2.52
CA VAL A 17 1.33 11.10 2.29
C VAL A 17 0.54 12.35 2.62
N THR A 18 0.24 13.11 1.57
CA THR A 18 -0.63 14.28 1.62
C THR A 18 -1.55 14.27 0.40
N THR A 19 -2.65 14.98 0.50
CA THR A 19 -3.61 15.04 -0.58
C THR A 19 -3.10 15.86 -1.76
N LYS A 20 -3.24 15.34 -2.98
CA LYS A 20 -2.80 15.98 -4.23
C LYS A 20 -4.02 16.26 -5.12
N VAL A 21 -4.00 17.40 -5.83
CA VAL A 21 -5.05 17.75 -6.80
C VAL A 21 -5.08 16.74 -7.95
N GLU A 22 -3.90 16.39 -8.47
CA GLU A 22 -3.72 15.34 -9.46
C GLU A 22 -3.17 14.09 -8.78
N ALA A 23 -4.03 13.41 -8.01
CA ALA A 23 -3.65 12.21 -7.29
C ALA A 23 -3.41 11.03 -8.25
N SER A 24 -2.16 10.57 -8.31
CA SER A 24 -1.74 9.37 -9.04
C SER A 24 -2.10 8.06 -8.33
N ASN A 25 -2.36 8.13 -7.02
CA ASN A 25 -2.63 7.00 -6.15
C ASN A 25 -3.74 7.37 -5.15
N MET A 26 -4.58 6.39 -4.78
CA MET A 26 -5.68 6.57 -3.82
C MET A 26 -5.21 7.07 -2.45
N ALA A 27 -3.96 6.79 -2.06
CA ALA A 27 -3.36 7.34 -0.84
C ALA A 27 -3.26 8.88 -0.84
N TYR A 28 -3.26 9.52 -2.01
CA TYR A 28 -3.22 10.98 -2.16
C TYR A 28 -4.57 11.59 -2.55
N ALA A 29 -5.61 10.77 -2.74
CA ALA A 29 -6.91 11.24 -3.16
C ALA A 29 -7.66 11.94 -2.00
N HIS A 30 -8.43 12.98 -2.33
CA HIS A 30 -9.29 13.65 -1.36
C HIS A 30 -10.65 12.93 -1.20
N GLY A 31 -11.21 12.97 0.02
CA GLY A 31 -12.64 12.75 0.24
C GLY A 31 -13.12 11.30 0.32
N GLY A 32 -12.22 10.32 0.43
CA GLY A 32 -12.55 8.91 0.57
C GLY A 32 -11.80 8.21 1.70
N GLU A 33 -12.36 7.10 2.18
CA GLU A 33 -11.65 6.13 3.02
C GLU A 33 -10.76 5.26 2.13
N LEU A 34 -9.56 4.95 2.61
CA LEU A 34 -8.71 3.94 2.01
C LEU A 34 -9.09 2.57 2.60
N PRO A 35 -9.65 1.63 1.82
CA PRO A 35 -10.07 0.32 2.33
C PRO A 35 -8.90 -0.47 2.91
N TYR A 36 -9.17 -1.53 3.67
CA TYR A 36 -8.11 -2.44 4.12
C TYR A 36 -7.31 -2.97 2.92
N HIS A 37 -5.99 -2.80 2.99
CA HIS A 37 -5.07 -3.17 1.94
C HIS A 37 -3.69 -3.50 2.52
N THR A 38 -2.84 -4.07 1.68
CA THR A 38 -1.39 -4.13 1.87
C THR A 38 -0.74 -3.29 0.79
N ASP A 39 0.33 -2.58 1.11
CA ASP A 39 0.98 -1.65 0.19
C ASP A 39 1.80 -2.40 -0.87
N PHE A 40 1.92 -1.78 -2.04
CA PHE A 40 2.74 -2.23 -3.16
C PHE A 40 2.57 -3.69 -3.62
N PRO A 41 1.33 -4.20 -3.77
CA PRO A 41 1.14 -5.54 -4.33
C PRO A 41 1.55 -5.59 -5.82
N SER A 42 1.70 -4.46 -6.51
CA SER A 42 2.26 -4.36 -7.86
C SER A 42 3.76 -4.71 -7.95
N LEU A 43 4.49 -4.75 -6.83
CA LEU A 43 5.88 -5.21 -6.77
C LEU A 43 5.96 -6.72 -6.64
N SER A 44 6.97 -7.34 -7.27
CA SER A 44 7.23 -8.78 -7.12
C SER A 44 7.70 -9.15 -5.71
N GLN A 45 8.30 -8.20 -4.99
CA GLN A 45 8.68 -8.29 -3.58
C GLN A 45 8.16 -7.04 -2.86
N PRO A 46 6.90 -7.06 -2.37
CA PRO A 46 6.33 -5.96 -1.61
C PRO A 46 7.10 -5.72 -0.29
N PRO A 47 7.07 -4.50 0.28
CA PRO A 47 7.70 -4.24 1.58
C PRO A 47 7.08 -5.08 2.69
N GLU A 48 7.92 -5.68 3.53
CA GLU A 48 7.47 -6.49 4.67
C GLU A 48 7.15 -5.66 5.92
N LEU A 49 7.72 -4.45 6.00
CA LEU A 49 7.53 -3.51 7.10
C LEU A 49 7.27 -2.10 6.57
N GLN A 50 6.15 -1.52 7.00
CA GLN A 50 5.79 -0.15 6.71
C GLN A 50 5.88 0.71 7.97
N MET A 51 6.52 1.87 7.86
CA MET A 51 6.59 2.87 8.93
C MET A 51 5.90 4.15 8.47
N LEU A 52 4.89 4.58 9.23
CA LEU A 52 4.20 5.84 9.02
C LEU A 52 4.44 6.76 10.21
N TYR A 53 4.86 7.98 9.93
CA TYR A 53 5.07 9.02 10.93
C TYR A 53 4.09 10.17 10.67
N MET A 54 3.26 10.48 11.65
CA MET A 54 2.31 11.58 11.55
C MET A 54 3.02 12.91 11.77
N TYR A 55 3.25 13.65 10.68
CA TYR A 55 3.79 15.00 10.75
C TYR A 55 2.70 16.05 11.07
N GLN A 56 1.54 15.95 10.42
CA GLN A 56 0.39 16.82 10.63
C GLN A 56 -0.88 15.99 10.83
N LYS A 57 -1.72 16.39 11.79
CA LYS A 57 -3.01 15.74 12.05
C LYS A 57 -4.05 16.14 11.01
N ALA A 58 -4.94 15.20 10.68
CA ALA A 58 -6.10 15.50 9.84
C ALA A 58 -7.07 16.48 10.56
N PRO A 59 -7.73 17.37 9.82
CA PRO A 59 -8.76 18.26 10.38
C PRO A 59 -10.01 17.48 10.82
N ASN A 60 -10.81 18.09 11.70
CA ASN A 60 -12.14 17.60 12.10
C ASN A 60 -12.20 16.17 12.66
N ASN A 61 -11.13 15.69 13.31
CA ASN A 61 -11.01 14.33 13.86
C ASN A 61 -11.18 13.20 12.81
N GLY A 62 -10.90 13.49 11.53
CA GLY A 62 -10.83 12.48 10.47
C GLY A 62 -9.48 11.76 10.41
N GLY A 63 -9.25 10.99 9.34
CA GLY A 63 -7.94 10.38 9.05
C GLY A 63 -7.49 9.33 10.07
N LEU A 64 -8.45 8.59 10.65
CA LEU A 64 -8.16 7.53 11.61
C LEU A 64 -7.38 6.39 10.95
N SER A 65 -6.33 5.93 11.63
CA SER A 65 -5.59 4.72 11.22
C SER A 65 -6.32 3.48 11.71
N MET A 66 -6.67 2.60 10.78
CA MET A 66 -7.35 1.33 11.05
C MET A 66 -6.44 0.17 10.66
N PHE A 67 -6.44 -0.89 11.48
CA PHE A 67 -5.61 -2.08 11.26
C PHE A 67 -6.40 -3.35 11.50
N VAL A 68 -6.06 -4.41 10.77
CA VAL A 68 -6.62 -5.76 10.94
C VAL A 68 -5.51 -6.80 10.90
N ASP A 69 -5.71 -7.89 11.62
CA ASP A 69 -4.85 -9.07 11.51
C ASP A 69 -5.33 -9.96 10.35
N GLY A 70 -4.66 -9.83 9.21
CA GLY A 70 -4.95 -10.60 8.01
C GLY A 70 -4.79 -12.13 8.20
N PHE A 71 -3.86 -12.57 9.05
CA PHE A 71 -3.66 -14.00 9.31
C PHE A 71 -4.78 -14.57 10.17
N TYR A 72 -5.23 -13.83 11.18
CA TYR A 72 -6.40 -14.23 11.96
C TYR A 72 -7.66 -14.30 11.09
N ILE A 73 -7.87 -13.33 10.21
CA ILE A 73 -8.98 -13.35 9.24
C ILE A 73 -8.86 -14.58 8.32
N ALA A 74 -7.69 -14.84 7.75
CA ALA A 74 -7.44 -16.01 6.90
C ALA A 74 -7.73 -17.33 7.65
N HIS A 75 -7.32 -17.42 8.93
CA HIS A 75 -7.62 -18.57 9.78
C HIS A 75 -9.13 -18.77 9.98
N LEU A 76 -9.87 -17.70 10.28
CA LEU A 76 -11.32 -17.75 10.41
C LEU A 76 -12.02 -18.13 9.10
N MET A 77 -11.56 -17.59 7.97
CA MET A 77 -12.09 -17.93 6.65
C MET A 77 -11.87 -19.41 6.32
N ARG A 78 -10.71 -19.96 6.65
CA ARG A 78 -10.43 -21.39 6.47
C ARG A 78 -11.40 -22.27 7.24
N GLN A 79 -11.77 -21.90 8.47
CA GLN A 79 -12.69 -22.66 9.31
C GLN A 79 -14.16 -22.50 8.92
N LYS A 80 -14.61 -21.26 8.66
CA LYS A 80 -16.03 -20.93 8.49
C LYS A 80 -16.48 -20.82 7.03
N TYR A 81 -15.56 -20.53 6.12
CA TYR A 81 -15.83 -20.21 4.72
C TYR A 81 -14.85 -20.91 3.77
N SER A 82 -14.64 -22.23 3.98
CA SER A 82 -13.60 -23.01 3.30
C SER A 82 -13.61 -22.92 1.77
N LYS A 83 -14.80 -22.82 1.14
CA LYS A 83 -14.93 -22.62 -0.32
C LYS A 83 -14.35 -21.28 -0.77
N ALA A 84 -14.69 -20.19 -0.08
CA ALA A 84 -14.18 -18.85 -0.39
C ALA A 84 -12.67 -18.77 -0.11
N PHE A 85 -12.22 -19.35 1.01
CA PHE A 85 -10.80 -19.45 1.34
C PHE A 85 -10.01 -20.16 0.24
N LYS A 86 -10.53 -21.27 -0.30
CA LYS A 86 -9.90 -22.00 -1.40
C LYS A 86 -9.79 -21.14 -2.66
N ILE A 87 -10.86 -20.43 -3.05
CA ILE A 87 -10.84 -19.55 -4.22
C ILE A 87 -9.77 -18.46 -4.06
N LEU A 88 -9.76 -17.77 -2.92
CA LEU A 88 -8.82 -16.67 -2.67
C LEU A 88 -7.36 -17.13 -2.60
N THR A 89 -7.10 -18.37 -2.15
CA THR A 89 -5.74 -18.89 -2.02
C THR A 89 -5.21 -19.58 -3.27
N GLU A 90 -6.08 -20.09 -4.14
CA GLU A 90 -5.67 -20.82 -5.35
C GLU A 90 -5.81 -20.02 -6.65
N THR A 91 -6.53 -18.90 -6.62
CA THR A 91 -6.71 -18.02 -7.79
C THR A 91 -5.61 -16.96 -7.82
N PRO A 92 -4.69 -16.98 -8.81
CA PRO A 92 -3.72 -15.91 -8.95
C PRO A 92 -4.42 -14.61 -9.33
N ILE A 93 -4.04 -13.52 -8.67
CA ILE A 93 -4.52 -12.17 -8.98
C ILE A 93 -3.34 -11.38 -9.55
N GLU A 94 -3.61 -10.65 -10.63
CA GLU A 94 -2.68 -9.69 -11.20
C GLU A 94 -2.89 -8.32 -10.55
N PHE A 95 -1.81 -7.71 -10.09
CA PHE A 95 -1.79 -6.37 -9.55
C PHE A 95 -1.02 -5.48 -10.51
N ILE A 96 -1.63 -4.39 -10.94
CA ILE A 96 -1.07 -3.48 -11.93
C ILE A 96 -1.08 -2.07 -11.33
N GLU A 97 0.05 -1.38 -11.48
CA GLU A 97 0.22 0.03 -11.14
C GLU A 97 0.96 0.71 -12.28
N GLU A 98 0.24 1.55 -13.01
CA GLU A 98 0.72 2.26 -14.19
C GLU A 98 0.42 3.75 -14.05
N GLY A 99 1.37 4.61 -14.42
CA GLY A 99 1.18 6.05 -14.37
C GLY A 99 2.47 6.80 -14.08
N TYR A 100 2.30 7.99 -13.54
CA TYR A 100 3.41 8.80 -13.05
C TYR A 100 2.95 9.60 -11.85
N ASP A 101 3.90 10.05 -11.06
CA ASP A 101 3.66 11.00 -9.99
C ASP A 101 4.84 11.96 -9.88
N ILE A 102 4.63 13.04 -9.15
CA ILE A 102 5.59 14.11 -8.93
C ILE A 102 5.79 14.23 -7.41
N HIS A 103 7.04 14.13 -6.98
CA HIS A 103 7.43 14.44 -5.61
C HIS A 103 8.42 15.58 -5.59
N GLU A 104 8.22 16.52 -4.66
CA GLU A 104 9.24 17.49 -4.33
C GLU A 104 10.38 16.77 -3.57
N ARG A 105 11.62 16.97 -4.02
CA ARG A 105 12.83 16.60 -3.28
C ARG A 105 13.81 17.75 -3.35
N ASP A 106 14.26 18.22 -2.19
CA ASP A 106 15.22 19.33 -2.07
C ASP A 106 14.81 20.59 -2.85
N GLY A 107 13.52 20.93 -2.82
CA GLY A 107 12.96 22.11 -3.51
C GLY A 107 12.84 21.97 -5.03
N LYS A 108 12.92 20.74 -5.57
CA LYS A 108 12.74 20.46 -6.99
C LYS A 108 11.70 19.36 -7.20
N ASP A 109 10.85 19.57 -8.19
CA ASP A 109 9.89 18.56 -8.62
C ASP A 109 10.59 17.45 -9.41
N PHE A 110 10.43 16.22 -8.94
CA PHE A 110 10.88 15.02 -9.63
C PHE A 110 9.68 14.22 -10.09
N LYS A 111 9.47 14.20 -11.41
CA LYS A 111 8.55 13.28 -12.06
C LYS A 111 9.16 11.90 -12.13
N PHE A 112 8.42 10.89 -11.70
CA PHE A 112 8.75 9.49 -11.89
C PHE A 112 7.56 8.77 -12.52
N THR A 113 7.86 7.93 -13.50
CA THR A 113 6.88 7.09 -14.18
C THR A 113 7.01 5.68 -13.63
N PHE A 114 5.89 5.00 -13.46
CA PHE A 114 5.82 3.61 -13.03
C PHE A 114 4.93 2.81 -13.98
N ASP A 115 5.37 1.60 -14.26
CA ASP A 115 4.69 0.60 -15.06
C ASP A 115 5.08 -0.75 -14.45
N MET A 116 4.29 -1.19 -13.48
CA MET A 116 4.57 -2.35 -12.66
C MET A 116 3.39 -3.30 -12.69
N ALA A 117 3.68 -4.56 -12.95
CA ALA A 117 2.71 -5.63 -12.84
C ALA A 117 3.33 -6.80 -12.09
N SER A 118 2.56 -7.39 -11.17
CA SER A 118 2.95 -8.62 -10.49
C SER A 118 1.80 -9.61 -10.43
N LYS A 119 2.16 -10.88 -10.24
CA LYS A 119 1.23 -11.95 -9.90
C LYS A 119 1.71 -12.60 -8.62
N HIS A 120 0.98 -12.38 -7.55
CA HIS A 120 1.25 -13.05 -6.28
C HIS A 120 0.58 -14.41 -6.26
N ARG A 121 1.30 -15.38 -5.72
CA ARG A 121 0.76 -16.69 -5.36
C ARG A 121 0.71 -16.77 -3.84
N THR A 122 -0.33 -17.39 -3.32
CA THR A 122 -0.35 -17.75 -1.90
C THR A 122 0.84 -18.67 -1.63
N ILE A 123 1.73 -18.24 -0.74
CA ILE A 123 2.77 -19.10 -0.20
C ILE A 123 2.05 -20.13 0.65
N LYS A 124 2.09 -21.39 0.23
CA LYS A 124 1.40 -22.51 0.87
C LYS A 124 2.12 -22.98 2.13
#